data_AF-A0A679K6E1-F1
#
_entry.id   AF-A0A679K6E1-F1
#
_cell.length_a   1.000
_cell.length_b   1.000
_cell.length_c   1.000
_cell.angle_alpha   90.00
_cell.angle_beta   90.00
_cell.angle_gamma   90.00
#
_symmetry.space_group_name_H-M   'P 1'
#
loop_
_entity.id
_entity.type
_entity.pdbx_description
1 polymer ?
#
loop_
_entity_poly.entity_id
_entity_poly.type
_entity_poly.pdbx_seq_one_letter_code
_entity_poly.pdbx_strand_id
1 'polypeptide(L)'
;MKHEAVASLLAGALGDPLTTWSLGSFGAVASFLREPEEVAMPLADARMGIATARGAIALDPAALVRPVAYETGFAFGWNHALALCLPRDACAMGRRSVVTELGPDREAAGIGHRDHILFDLGLNLLAVDVCIRTGDPALIDLLRSRAGREIFSPDNTIAAQLVAAGPHRVFVTRIGRIEVFTPIRADPNSGSVGPRTHILPHILRLGRTHPATAPIPSGWVPCGAIHPPHPCRDGAGRRISFQRARHEAFQALLARWGDPDLVAAKHAAIRGEAVVGRFARSARRAAEAQEACLRGEV
;
A
#
# COMPACT_ATOMS: atom_id res chain seq x y z
N MET A 1 -21.50 -14.80 1.08
CA MET A 1 -21.61 -13.73 2.09
C MET A 1 -20.27 -13.05 2.46
N LYS A 2 -19.30 -13.70 3.14
CA LYS A 2 -18.03 -13.01 3.51
C LYS A 2 -17.17 -12.60 2.30
N HIS A 3 -17.04 -13.48 1.30
CA HIS A 3 -16.28 -13.18 0.08
C HIS A 3 -16.88 -12.01 -0.72
N GLU A 4 -18.20 -12.03 -0.92
CA GLU A 4 -18.95 -10.99 -1.62
C GLU A 4 -18.83 -9.62 -0.92
N ALA A 5 -18.86 -9.60 0.41
CA ALA A 5 -18.60 -8.39 1.19
C ALA A 5 -17.21 -7.80 0.96
N VAL A 6 -16.19 -8.65 0.81
CA VAL A 6 -14.83 -8.22 0.48
C VAL A 6 -14.76 -7.71 -0.95
N ALA A 7 -15.32 -8.43 -1.92
CA ALA A 7 -15.37 -7.98 -3.31
C ALA A 7 -16.05 -6.61 -3.47
N SER A 8 -17.18 -6.40 -2.76
CA SER A 8 -17.88 -5.11 -2.73
C SER A 8 -17.04 -4.00 -2.09
N LEU A 9 -16.32 -4.30 -1.01
CA LEU A 9 -15.36 -3.36 -0.40
C LEU A 9 -14.26 -2.96 -1.38
N LEU A 10 -13.65 -3.93 -2.08
CA LEU A 10 -12.57 -3.66 -3.04
C LEU A 10 -13.08 -2.84 -4.22
N ALA A 11 -14.23 -3.21 -4.80
CA ALA A 11 -14.84 -2.49 -5.91
C ALA A 11 -15.22 -1.06 -5.53
N GLY A 12 -15.84 -0.86 -4.36
CA GLY A 12 -16.18 0.47 -3.86
C GLY A 12 -14.95 1.36 -3.64
N ALA A 13 -13.89 0.79 -3.06
CA ALA A 13 -12.62 1.50 -2.83
C ALA A 13 -11.84 1.79 -4.13
N LEU A 14 -12.00 1.00 -5.19
CA LEU A 14 -11.44 1.31 -6.52
C LEU A 14 -12.24 2.41 -7.23
N GLY A 15 -13.55 2.46 -7.00
CA GLY A 15 -14.43 3.49 -7.56
C GLY A 15 -14.16 4.89 -7.01
N ASP A 16 -13.71 5.00 -5.76
CA ASP A 16 -13.41 6.28 -5.11
C ASP A 16 -12.00 6.80 -5.49
N PRO A 17 -11.88 7.90 -6.27
CA PRO A 17 -10.58 8.47 -6.62
C PRO A 17 -9.77 8.98 -5.43
N LEU A 18 -10.43 9.31 -4.31
CA LEU A 18 -9.76 9.86 -3.13
C LEU A 18 -9.19 8.75 -2.22
N THR A 19 -9.52 7.49 -2.50
CA THR A 19 -8.99 6.34 -1.78
C THR A 19 -7.59 6.00 -2.30
N THR A 20 -6.60 5.99 -1.39
CA THR A 20 -5.25 5.54 -1.74
C THR A 20 -5.14 4.04 -1.52
N TRP A 21 -4.50 3.37 -2.46
CA TRP A 21 -4.14 1.96 -2.38
C TRP A 21 -2.65 1.81 -2.12
N SER A 22 -2.27 0.75 -1.41
CA SER A 22 -0.86 0.37 -1.28
C SER A 22 -0.70 -1.14 -1.32
N LEU A 23 0.35 -1.61 -2.00
CA LEU A 23 0.78 -3.01 -2.01
C LEU A 23 2.26 -3.08 -1.66
N GLY A 24 2.64 -4.05 -0.83
CA GLY A 24 4.02 -4.26 -0.44
C GLY A 24 4.20 -4.76 0.98
N SER A 25 5.40 -4.53 1.53
CA SER A 25 5.81 -4.89 2.88
C SER A 25 6.33 -3.65 3.61
N PHE A 26 6.43 -3.71 4.94
CA PHE A 26 7.00 -2.61 5.71
C PHE A 26 8.43 -2.29 5.26
N GLY A 27 8.62 -1.10 4.68
CA GLY A 27 9.88 -0.63 4.10
C GLY A 27 10.01 -0.78 2.59
N ALA A 28 9.08 -1.45 1.90
CA ALA A 28 9.01 -1.47 0.45
C ALA A 28 7.54 -1.50 -0.02
N VAL A 29 7.05 -0.36 -0.51
CA VAL A 29 5.62 -0.16 -0.84
C VAL A 29 5.48 0.58 -2.16
N ALA A 30 4.56 0.11 -3.01
CA ALA A 30 3.95 0.92 -4.05
C ALA A 30 2.60 1.44 -3.56
N SER A 31 2.29 2.68 -3.89
CA SER A 31 0.97 3.27 -3.66
C SER A 31 0.37 3.77 -4.96
N PHE A 32 -0.93 3.60 -5.11
CA PHE A 32 -1.72 4.08 -6.22
C PHE A 32 -2.81 5.01 -5.69
N LEU A 33 -2.84 6.23 -6.23
CA LEU A 33 -3.85 7.24 -6.00
C LEU A 33 -3.99 7.99 -7.32
N ARG A 34 -5.21 8.30 -7.73
CA ARG A 34 -5.48 9.06 -8.95
C ARG A 34 -6.11 10.40 -8.59
N GLU A 35 -5.97 11.38 -9.46
CA GLU A 35 -6.80 12.59 -9.32
C GLU A 35 -8.25 12.23 -9.68
N PRO A 36 -9.26 12.89 -9.10
CA PRO A 36 -10.66 12.65 -9.43
C PRO A 36 -10.96 12.76 -10.93
N GLU A 37 -10.34 13.73 -11.58
CA GLU A 37 -10.48 14.06 -13.00
C GLU A 37 -9.51 13.27 -13.91
N GLU A 38 -8.59 12.49 -13.34
CA GLU A 38 -7.66 11.69 -14.12
C GLU A 38 -8.39 10.57 -14.85
N VAL A 39 -8.15 10.48 -16.16
CA VAL A 39 -8.68 9.40 -17.00
C VAL A 39 -8.23 8.05 -16.45
N ALA A 40 -9.22 7.24 -16.09
CA ALA A 40 -9.07 5.92 -15.52
C ALA A 40 -9.78 4.91 -16.43
N MET A 41 -9.04 3.91 -16.91
CA MET A 41 -9.57 2.83 -17.75
C MET A 41 -9.64 1.54 -16.94
N PRO A 42 -10.70 0.72 -17.11
CA PRO A 42 -10.68 -0.64 -16.60
C PRO A 42 -9.55 -1.44 -17.26
N LEU A 43 -9.11 -2.50 -16.59
CA LEU A 43 -8.14 -3.43 -17.17
C LEU A 43 -8.75 -4.19 -18.35
N ALA A 44 -7.90 -4.57 -19.31
CA ALA A 44 -8.31 -5.34 -20.49
C ALA A 44 -8.47 -6.86 -20.21
N ASP A 45 -8.36 -7.27 -18.95
CA ASP A 45 -8.45 -8.67 -18.52
C ASP A 45 -9.40 -8.83 -17.33
N ALA A 46 -9.51 -10.04 -16.79
CA ALA A 46 -10.49 -10.38 -15.75
C ALA A 46 -10.15 -9.81 -14.35
N ARG A 47 -9.01 -9.17 -14.17
CA ARG A 47 -8.60 -8.63 -12.87
C ARG A 47 -9.43 -7.41 -12.51
N MET A 48 -9.66 -7.23 -11.22
CA MET A 48 -10.33 -6.05 -10.70
C MET A 48 -9.30 -4.91 -10.60
N GLY A 49 -9.43 -3.86 -11.41
CA GLY A 49 -8.42 -2.82 -11.38
C GLY A 49 -8.63 -1.67 -12.36
N ILE A 50 -7.71 -0.72 -12.29
CA ILE A 50 -7.74 0.52 -13.06
C ILE A 50 -6.32 0.85 -13.54
N ALA A 51 -6.21 1.33 -14.77
CA ALA A 51 -5.00 1.92 -15.31
C ALA A 51 -5.21 3.41 -15.64
N THR A 52 -4.19 4.21 -15.38
CA THR A 52 -4.06 5.59 -15.84
C THR A 52 -2.74 5.77 -16.59
N ALA A 53 -2.50 6.95 -17.14
CA ALA A 53 -1.20 7.27 -17.74
C ALA A 53 -0.03 7.24 -16.74
N ARG A 54 -0.29 7.32 -15.43
CA ARG A 54 0.72 7.46 -14.36
C ARG A 54 0.99 6.16 -13.60
N GLY A 55 0.08 5.21 -13.65
CA GLY A 55 0.21 3.92 -12.99
C GLY A 55 -1.01 3.04 -13.17
N ALA A 56 -0.98 1.87 -12.55
CA ALA A 56 -2.10 0.95 -12.55
C ALA A 56 -2.18 0.17 -11.23
N ILE A 57 -3.38 -0.28 -10.90
CA ILE A 57 -3.63 -1.28 -9.85
C ILE A 57 -4.44 -2.42 -10.47
N ALA A 58 -4.03 -3.65 -10.21
CA ALA A 58 -4.70 -4.86 -10.67
C ALA A 58 -4.77 -5.86 -9.52
N LEU A 59 -5.98 -6.14 -9.06
CA LEU A 59 -6.27 -7.07 -7.96
C LEU A 59 -6.83 -8.38 -8.50
N ASP A 60 -6.44 -9.48 -7.87
CA ASP A 60 -7.04 -10.78 -8.14
C ASP A 60 -8.43 -10.85 -7.49
N PRO A 61 -9.53 -10.95 -8.26
CA PRO A 61 -10.89 -11.03 -7.71
C PRO A 61 -11.15 -12.31 -6.91
N ALA A 62 -10.32 -13.35 -7.06
CA ALA A 62 -10.41 -14.60 -6.30
C ALA A 62 -9.59 -14.59 -5.00
N ALA A 63 -8.81 -13.53 -4.73
CA ALA A 63 -7.97 -13.47 -3.55
C ALA A 63 -8.80 -13.44 -2.26
N LEU A 64 -8.65 -14.48 -1.44
CA LEU A 64 -9.33 -14.62 -0.15
C LEU A 64 -8.61 -13.84 0.95
N VAL A 65 -8.74 -12.52 0.92
CA VAL A 65 -8.12 -11.63 1.90
C VAL A 65 -8.97 -11.46 3.15
N ARG A 66 -8.30 -11.23 4.29
CA ARG A 66 -8.90 -10.76 5.54
C ARG A 66 -8.70 -9.25 5.67
N PRO A 67 -9.75 -8.43 5.55
CA PRO A 67 -9.71 -7.03 5.94
C PRO A 67 -9.43 -6.88 7.44
N VAL A 68 -8.59 -5.92 7.81
CA VAL A 68 -8.36 -5.47 9.18
C VAL A 68 -8.34 -3.95 9.19
N ALA A 69 -9.45 -3.33 9.62
CA ALA A 69 -9.55 -1.88 9.77
C ALA A 69 -8.96 -1.44 11.12
N TYR A 70 -8.19 -0.37 11.13
CA TYR A 70 -7.61 0.15 12.37
C TYR A 70 -7.27 1.62 12.29
N GLU A 71 -7.12 2.22 13.46
CA GLU A 71 -6.65 3.59 13.64
C GLU A 71 -5.32 3.57 14.42
N THR A 72 -4.48 4.56 14.16
CA THR A 72 -3.24 4.77 14.91
C THR A 72 -3.20 6.21 15.38
N GLY A 73 -3.53 6.43 16.65
CA GLY A 73 -3.47 7.72 17.31
C GLY A 73 -2.05 8.08 17.78
N PHE A 74 -1.70 9.36 17.64
CA PHE A 74 -0.45 9.99 18.06
C PHE A 74 -0.74 11.38 18.64
N ALA A 75 0.29 12.10 19.12
CA ALA A 75 0.12 13.30 19.94
C ALA A 75 -0.73 14.41 19.30
N PHE A 76 -0.74 14.52 17.96
CA PHE A 76 -1.39 15.60 17.22
C PHE A 76 -2.30 15.08 16.10
N GLY A 77 -2.93 13.93 16.31
CA GLY A 77 -3.90 13.38 15.36
C GLY A 77 -3.89 11.86 15.30
N TRP A 78 -4.43 11.32 14.21
CA TRP A 78 -4.47 9.90 13.95
C TRP A 78 -4.25 9.61 12.46
N ASN A 79 -3.89 8.37 12.16
CA ASN A 79 -4.04 7.78 10.83
C ASN A 79 -5.09 6.68 10.90
N HIS A 80 -5.63 6.32 9.75
CA HIS A 80 -6.52 5.18 9.60
C HIS A 80 -6.15 4.37 8.36
N ALA A 81 -6.42 3.07 8.39
CA ALA A 81 -6.18 2.18 7.26
C ALA A 81 -7.04 0.92 7.38
N LEU A 82 -7.20 0.22 6.26
CA LEU A 82 -7.73 -1.14 6.20
C LEU A 82 -6.70 -2.02 5.53
N ALA A 83 -6.02 -2.85 6.32
CA ALA A 83 -5.05 -3.82 5.82
C ALA A 83 -5.75 -5.01 5.15
N LEU A 84 -5.19 -5.48 4.05
CA LEU A 84 -5.63 -6.67 3.32
C LEU A 84 -4.62 -7.79 3.61
N CYS A 85 -5.01 -8.69 4.50
CA CYS A 85 -4.12 -9.70 5.05
C CYS A 85 -4.35 -11.07 4.44
N LEU A 86 -3.27 -11.83 4.32
CA LEU A 86 -3.30 -13.27 4.04
C LEU A 86 -2.62 -14.04 5.19
N PRO A 87 -2.96 -15.31 5.38
CA PRO A 87 -2.17 -16.22 6.22
C PRO A 87 -0.70 -16.25 5.76
N ARG A 88 0.23 -16.38 6.72
CA ARG A 88 1.68 -16.33 6.45
C ARG A 88 2.15 -17.35 5.39
N ASP A 89 1.56 -18.53 5.38
CA ASP A 89 1.81 -19.62 4.43
C ASP A 89 1.20 -19.37 3.05
N ALA A 90 0.07 -18.66 2.98
CA ALA A 90 -0.59 -18.29 1.73
C ALA A 90 -0.02 -17.01 1.08
N CYS A 91 0.72 -16.18 1.81
CA CYS A 91 1.19 -14.89 1.31
C CYS A 91 2.56 -14.92 0.61
N ALA A 92 3.27 -16.05 0.66
CA ALA A 92 4.67 -16.12 0.25
C ALA A 92 4.86 -15.83 -1.26
N MET A 93 5.81 -14.94 -1.57
CA MET A 93 6.26 -14.59 -2.93
C MET A 93 7.60 -15.26 -3.26
N GLY A 94 8.35 -14.74 -4.23
CA GLY A 94 9.58 -15.36 -4.73
C GLY A 94 10.74 -15.35 -3.73
N ARG A 95 10.76 -14.38 -2.80
CA ARG A 95 11.79 -14.24 -1.74
C ARG A 95 13.23 -14.28 -2.26
N ARG A 96 13.45 -13.83 -3.50
CA ARG A 96 14.78 -13.74 -4.10
C ARG A 96 15.63 -12.76 -3.31
N SER A 97 16.92 -13.06 -3.13
CA SER A 97 17.88 -12.19 -2.42
C SER A 97 18.85 -11.47 -3.35
N VAL A 98 18.70 -11.66 -4.66
CA VAL A 98 19.57 -11.08 -5.69
C VAL A 98 18.73 -10.60 -6.86
N VAL A 99 19.26 -9.63 -7.61
CA VAL A 99 18.63 -9.16 -8.84
C VAL A 99 18.41 -10.35 -9.78
N THR A 100 17.18 -10.55 -10.25
CA THR A 100 16.81 -11.71 -11.04
C THR A 100 15.93 -11.32 -12.22
N GLU A 101 16.32 -11.70 -13.43
CA GLU A 101 15.46 -11.57 -14.62
C GLU A 101 14.30 -12.58 -14.54
N LEU A 102 13.08 -12.09 -14.74
CA LEU A 102 11.86 -12.90 -14.75
C LEU A 102 11.31 -13.12 -16.16
N GLY A 103 11.87 -12.44 -17.16
CA GLY A 103 11.42 -12.46 -18.55
C GLY A 103 10.30 -11.44 -18.84
N PRO A 104 9.57 -11.59 -19.95
CA PRO A 104 8.50 -10.67 -20.34
C PRO A 104 7.36 -10.58 -19.31
N ASP A 105 6.90 -9.36 -19.02
CA ASP A 105 5.82 -9.10 -18.07
C ASP A 105 4.42 -9.33 -18.66
N ARG A 106 4.07 -10.59 -18.93
CA ARG A 106 2.78 -10.96 -19.53
C ARG A 106 1.56 -10.48 -18.74
N GLU A 107 1.74 -10.26 -17.44
CA GLU A 107 0.72 -9.80 -16.51
C GLU A 107 0.63 -8.25 -16.42
N ALA A 108 1.34 -7.51 -17.27
CA ALA A 108 1.27 -6.05 -17.27
C ALA A 108 -0.16 -5.54 -17.49
N ALA A 109 -0.54 -4.52 -16.72
CA ALA A 109 -1.85 -3.88 -16.82
C ALA A 109 -2.09 -3.25 -18.21
N GLY A 110 -1.06 -2.61 -18.77
CA GLY A 110 -1.07 -2.10 -20.14
C GLY A 110 -0.56 -3.16 -21.13
N ILE A 111 -1.33 -3.43 -22.19
CA ILE A 111 -0.98 -4.43 -23.22
C ILE A 111 0.39 -4.13 -23.83
N GLY A 112 0.69 -2.86 -24.13
CA GLY A 112 1.97 -2.44 -24.69
C GLY A 112 3.18 -2.67 -23.78
N HIS A 113 2.99 -2.97 -22.50
CA HIS A 113 4.07 -3.27 -21.57
C HIS A 113 4.32 -4.79 -21.43
N ARG A 114 3.53 -5.65 -22.07
CA ARG A 114 3.56 -7.11 -21.83
C ARG A 114 4.80 -7.81 -22.41
N ASP A 115 5.48 -7.16 -23.35
CA ASP A 115 6.73 -7.64 -23.93
C ASP A 115 7.97 -7.02 -23.26
N HIS A 116 7.79 -6.07 -22.33
CA HIS A 116 8.90 -5.50 -21.56
C HIS A 116 9.43 -6.51 -20.54
N ILE A 117 10.73 -6.47 -20.28
CA ILE A 117 11.38 -7.42 -19.38
C ILE A 117 11.21 -6.98 -17.93
N LEU A 118 10.84 -7.92 -17.07
CA LEU A 118 10.67 -7.75 -15.63
C LEU A 118 11.90 -8.29 -14.89
N PHE A 119 12.41 -7.52 -13.93
CA PHE A 119 13.50 -7.88 -13.05
C PHE A 119 13.08 -7.73 -11.59
N ASP A 120 13.20 -8.79 -10.79
CA ASP A 120 13.07 -8.73 -9.34
C ASP A 120 14.32 -8.09 -8.74
N LEU A 121 14.17 -7.14 -7.81
CA LEU A 121 15.29 -6.46 -7.16
C LEU A 121 15.98 -7.30 -6.07
N GLY A 122 15.42 -8.46 -5.71
CA GLY A 122 16.06 -9.39 -4.77
C GLY A 122 16.01 -8.92 -3.32
N LEU A 123 14.91 -8.31 -2.89
CA LEU A 123 14.79 -7.74 -1.53
C LEU A 123 14.51 -8.78 -0.42
N ASN A 124 14.34 -10.06 -0.78
CA ASN A 124 14.01 -11.18 0.11
C ASN A 124 12.79 -10.89 1.01
N LEU A 125 11.73 -10.34 0.42
CA LEU A 125 10.50 -9.99 1.13
C LEU A 125 9.50 -11.14 1.05
N LEU A 126 8.83 -11.41 2.17
CA LEU A 126 7.89 -12.54 2.26
C LEU A 126 6.68 -12.36 1.34
N ALA A 127 6.06 -11.18 1.35
CA ALA A 127 4.72 -10.98 0.79
C ALA A 127 4.69 -10.10 -0.48
N VAL A 128 5.85 -9.71 -1.00
CA VAL A 128 5.94 -8.87 -2.20
C VAL A 128 7.21 -9.18 -2.99
N ASP A 129 7.07 -9.30 -4.31
CA ASP A 129 8.19 -9.19 -5.25
C ASP A 129 8.24 -7.72 -5.73
N VAL A 130 9.40 -7.10 -5.57
CA VAL A 130 9.62 -5.69 -5.92
C VAL A 130 10.43 -5.65 -7.20
N CYS A 131 9.79 -5.26 -8.29
CA CYS A 131 10.33 -5.42 -9.63
C CYS A 131 10.50 -4.10 -10.36
N ILE A 132 11.42 -4.11 -11.32
CA ILE A 132 11.59 -3.09 -12.35
C ILE A 132 11.18 -3.70 -13.69
N ARG A 133 10.44 -2.93 -14.49
CA ARG A 133 10.07 -3.29 -15.84
C ARG A 133 10.59 -2.26 -16.83
N THR A 134 11.23 -2.73 -17.90
CA THR A 134 11.75 -1.85 -18.95
C THR A 134 11.73 -2.53 -20.32
N GLY A 135 11.49 -1.73 -21.36
CA GLY A 135 11.71 -2.10 -22.75
C GLY A 135 12.98 -1.47 -23.34
N ASP A 136 13.71 -0.67 -22.57
CA ASP A 136 14.96 -0.01 -22.99
C ASP A 136 16.12 -1.04 -22.99
N PRO A 137 16.71 -1.34 -24.18
CA PRO A 137 17.82 -2.29 -24.30
C PRO A 137 19.01 -1.96 -23.39
N ALA A 138 19.37 -0.68 -23.24
CA ALA A 138 20.53 -0.28 -22.44
C ALA A 138 20.30 -0.57 -20.95
N LEU A 139 19.08 -0.31 -20.45
CA LEU A 139 18.72 -0.64 -19.08
C LEU A 139 18.58 -2.15 -18.86
N ILE A 140 18.12 -2.90 -19.87
CA ILE A 140 18.06 -4.37 -19.83
C ILE A 140 19.48 -4.94 -19.68
N ASP A 141 20.44 -4.49 -20.50
CA ASP A 141 21.82 -4.95 -20.43
C ASP A 141 22.48 -4.60 -19.09
N LEU A 142 22.20 -3.41 -18.57
CA LEU A 142 22.63 -3.02 -17.23
C LEU A 142 22.06 -3.96 -16.15
N LEU A 143 20.76 -4.23 -16.16
CA LEU A 143 20.13 -5.12 -15.17
C LEU A 143 20.65 -6.56 -15.28
N ARG A 144 20.88 -7.06 -16.50
CA ARG A 144 21.51 -8.37 -16.75
C ARG A 144 22.93 -8.45 -16.21
N SER A 145 23.74 -7.39 -16.39
CA SER A 145 25.10 -7.34 -15.83
C SER A 145 25.13 -7.40 -14.30
N ARG A 146 24.00 -7.05 -13.65
CA ARG A 146 23.82 -7.07 -12.20
C ARG A 146 23.04 -8.28 -11.70
N ALA A 147 22.52 -9.12 -12.58
CA ALA A 147 21.79 -10.33 -12.19
C ALA A 147 22.68 -11.24 -11.33
N GLY A 148 22.10 -11.84 -10.30
CA GLY A 148 22.83 -12.65 -9.32
C GLY A 148 23.57 -11.84 -8.23
N ARG A 149 23.47 -10.51 -8.22
CA ARG A 149 24.05 -9.65 -7.18
C ARG A 149 22.99 -9.03 -6.28
N GLU A 150 23.36 -8.73 -5.04
CA GLU A 150 22.50 -7.98 -4.12
C GLU A 150 22.37 -6.51 -4.53
N ILE A 151 21.16 -5.96 -4.45
CA ILE A 151 20.87 -4.58 -4.88
C ILE A 151 21.51 -3.51 -3.97
N PHE A 152 21.72 -3.81 -2.68
CA PHE A 152 22.26 -2.88 -1.68
C PHE A 152 23.75 -3.11 -1.37
N SER A 153 24.46 -3.89 -2.18
CA SER A 153 25.91 -4.02 -2.01
C SER A 153 26.60 -2.65 -2.15
N PRO A 154 27.61 -2.31 -1.32
CA PRO A 154 28.33 -1.03 -1.38
C PRO A 154 28.89 -0.69 -2.77
N ASP A 155 29.27 -1.71 -3.54
CA ASP A 155 29.81 -1.56 -4.91
C ASP A 155 28.71 -1.43 -5.98
N ASN A 156 27.44 -1.37 -5.56
CA ASN A 156 26.29 -1.37 -6.45
C ASN A 156 25.72 0.04 -6.69
N THR A 157 26.15 0.66 -7.78
CA THR A 157 25.69 1.99 -8.24
C THR A 157 24.31 1.97 -8.91
N ILE A 158 23.67 0.81 -9.01
CA ILE A 158 22.41 0.61 -9.75
C ILE A 158 21.27 1.50 -9.25
N ALA A 159 21.23 1.85 -7.96
CA ALA A 159 20.17 2.69 -7.41
C ALA A 159 20.13 4.07 -8.07
N ALA A 160 21.29 4.72 -8.23
CA ALA A 160 21.38 6.03 -8.89
C ALA A 160 21.05 5.93 -10.39
N GLN A 161 21.48 4.84 -11.04
CA GLN A 161 21.18 4.59 -12.46
C GLN A 161 19.68 4.36 -12.69
N LEU A 162 19.02 3.62 -11.79
CA LEU A 162 17.56 3.43 -11.82
C LEU A 162 16.83 4.76 -11.63
N VAL A 163 17.27 5.61 -10.68
CA VAL A 163 16.69 6.94 -10.49
C VAL A 163 16.76 7.77 -11.78
N ALA A 164 17.93 7.78 -12.44
CA ALA A 164 18.12 8.51 -13.68
C ALA A 164 17.29 7.95 -14.85
N ALA A 165 17.20 6.62 -14.97
CA ALA A 165 16.44 5.97 -16.04
C ALA A 165 14.92 6.02 -15.82
N GLY A 166 14.46 6.13 -14.57
CA GLY A 166 13.04 6.22 -14.21
C GLY A 166 12.15 5.08 -14.74
N PRO A 167 12.56 3.81 -14.67
CA PRO A 167 11.78 2.71 -15.25
C PRO A 167 10.47 2.47 -14.52
N HIS A 168 9.58 1.70 -15.15
CA HIS A 168 8.35 1.26 -14.51
C HIS A 168 8.68 0.41 -13.28
N ARG A 169 8.03 0.70 -12.15
CA ARG A 169 8.19 -0.08 -10.91
C ARG A 169 6.92 -0.88 -10.68
N VAL A 170 7.09 -2.16 -10.40
CA VAL A 170 6.00 -3.12 -10.29
C VAL A 170 6.13 -3.83 -8.95
N PHE A 171 5.12 -3.70 -8.11
CA PHE A 171 5.07 -4.39 -6.82
C PHE A 171 4.01 -5.47 -6.93
N VAL A 172 4.43 -6.73 -6.86
CA VAL A 172 3.56 -7.90 -7.06
C VAL A 172 3.37 -8.61 -5.73
N THR A 173 2.13 -8.90 -5.39
CA THR A 173 1.73 -9.63 -4.18
C THR A 173 0.74 -10.72 -4.56
N ARG A 174 0.39 -11.60 -3.63
CA ARG A 174 -0.64 -12.62 -3.86
C ARG A 174 -2.05 -12.08 -4.08
N ILE A 175 -2.29 -10.81 -3.74
CA ILE A 175 -3.62 -10.19 -3.89
C ILE A 175 -3.72 -9.33 -5.15
N GLY A 176 -2.61 -9.17 -5.88
CA GLY A 176 -2.54 -8.28 -7.04
C GLY A 176 -1.21 -7.54 -7.14
N ARG A 177 -1.19 -6.53 -8.00
CA ARG A 177 -0.04 -5.70 -8.31
C ARG A 177 -0.38 -4.22 -8.43
N ILE A 178 0.58 -3.38 -8.07
CA ILE A 178 0.58 -1.95 -8.42
C ILE A 178 1.76 -1.70 -9.35
N GLU A 179 1.51 -0.94 -10.40
CA GLU A 179 2.50 -0.48 -11.35
C GLU A 179 2.59 1.04 -11.32
N VAL A 180 3.80 1.57 -11.38
CA VAL A 180 4.06 3.00 -11.27
C VAL A 180 4.93 3.47 -12.43
N PHE A 181 4.37 4.32 -13.29
CA PHE A 181 4.99 4.79 -14.54
C PHE A 181 5.62 6.17 -14.42
N THR A 182 5.30 6.90 -13.35
CA THR A 182 5.94 8.18 -13.05
C THR A 182 7.45 8.03 -12.84
N PRO A 183 8.27 9.07 -12.98
CA PRO A 183 9.69 8.96 -12.66
C PRO A 183 9.95 8.59 -11.17
N ILE A 184 11.15 8.09 -10.87
CA ILE A 184 11.61 7.99 -9.49
C ILE A 184 11.97 9.38 -9.00
N ARG A 185 11.39 9.77 -7.86
CA ARG A 185 11.64 11.10 -7.28
C ARG A 185 12.87 11.04 -6.38
N ALA A 186 13.77 12.00 -6.54
CA ALA A 186 14.92 12.17 -5.65
C ALA A 186 14.47 12.68 -4.27
N ASP A 187 13.51 13.62 -4.24
CA ASP A 187 12.85 14.07 -3.01
C ASP A 187 11.47 13.41 -2.86
N PRO A 188 11.25 12.57 -1.82
CA PRO A 188 9.96 11.95 -1.53
C PRO A 188 8.80 12.94 -1.33
N ASN A 189 9.10 14.18 -0.90
CA ASN A 189 8.11 15.21 -0.60
C ASN A 189 7.77 16.10 -1.81
N SER A 190 8.51 15.95 -2.90
CA SER A 190 8.32 16.73 -4.13
C SER A 190 7.23 16.14 -5.04
N GLY A 191 6.53 16.99 -5.80
CA GLY A 191 5.65 16.61 -6.91
C GLY A 191 4.18 16.40 -6.57
N SER A 192 3.34 16.30 -7.61
CA SER A 192 1.89 16.14 -7.47
C SER A 192 1.48 14.82 -6.81
N VAL A 193 0.24 14.80 -6.30
CA VAL A 193 -0.44 13.60 -5.80
C VAL A 193 -0.49 12.56 -6.92
N GLY A 194 -0.33 11.27 -6.60
CA GLY A 194 -0.30 10.23 -7.63
C GLY A 194 0.47 8.96 -7.26
N PRO A 195 0.52 7.98 -8.19
CA PRO A 195 1.21 6.73 -8.00
C PRO A 195 2.70 6.92 -7.72
N ARG A 196 3.23 6.20 -6.74
CA ARG A 196 4.63 6.31 -6.28
C ARG A 196 5.09 5.02 -5.59
N THR A 197 6.39 4.92 -5.39
CA THR A 197 7.01 3.80 -4.67
C THR A 197 8.00 4.32 -3.63
N HIS A 198 8.21 3.54 -2.57
CA HIS A 198 9.25 3.79 -1.58
C HIS A 198 9.95 2.48 -1.25
N ILE A 199 11.28 2.53 -1.20
CA ILE A 199 12.13 1.46 -0.69
C ILE A 199 13.03 2.11 0.37
N LEU A 200 12.91 1.67 1.61
CA LEU A 200 13.57 2.25 2.79
C LEU A 200 14.47 1.18 3.43
N PRO A 201 15.75 1.08 3.03
CA PRO A 201 16.65 0.01 3.50
C PRO A 201 16.75 -0.09 5.02
N HIS A 202 16.70 1.04 5.73
CA HIS A 202 16.73 1.07 7.19
C HIS A 202 15.50 0.43 7.84
N ILE A 203 14.33 0.51 7.20
CA ILE A 203 13.11 -0.17 7.66
C ILE A 203 13.15 -1.65 7.26
N LEU A 204 13.63 -1.97 6.06
CA LEU A 204 13.76 -3.36 5.60
C LEU A 204 14.63 -4.20 6.52
N ARG A 205 15.73 -3.63 7.03
CA ARG A 205 16.63 -4.29 8.00
C ARG A 205 15.94 -4.70 9.30
N LEU A 206 14.79 -4.13 9.64
CA LEU A 206 14.02 -4.57 10.81
C LEU A 206 13.43 -5.98 10.62
N GLY A 207 13.32 -6.48 9.38
CA GLY A 207 12.83 -7.83 9.08
C GLY A 207 11.35 -8.04 9.41
N ARG A 208 10.56 -6.97 9.44
CA ARG A 208 9.15 -6.97 9.85
C ARG A 208 8.23 -6.87 8.66
N THR A 209 7.08 -7.52 8.72
CA THR A 209 6.06 -7.41 7.66
C THR A 209 5.20 -6.15 7.77
N HIS A 210 5.05 -5.59 8.98
CA HIS A 210 4.22 -4.42 9.27
C HIS A 210 4.75 -3.62 10.48
N PRO A 211 4.42 -2.32 10.60
CA PRO A 211 4.82 -1.49 11.73
C PRO A 211 4.25 -1.99 13.07
N ALA A 212 4.89 -1.66 14.19
CA ALA A 212 4.51 -2.15 15.53
C ALA A 212 3.19 -1.59 16.05
N THR A 213 2.70 -0.56 15.39
CA THR A 213 1.46 0.14 15.68
C THR A 213 0.27 -0.42 14.92
N ALA A 214 0.48 -1.24 13.88
CA ALA A 214 -0.60 -1.90 13.16
C ALA A 214 -1.05 -3.15 13.93
N PRO A 215 -2.32 -3.25 14.33
CA PRO A 215 -2.87 -4.39 15.07
C PRO A 215 -3.19 -5.56 14.14
N ILE A 216 -2.20 -6.03 13.39
CA ILE A 216 -2.37 -7.20 12.52
C ILE A 216 -2.43 -8.46 13.40
N PRO A 217 -3.45 -9.33 13.24
CA PRO A 217 -3.55 -10.56 14.03
C PRO A 217 -2.35 -11.49 13.84
N SER A 218 -2.00 -12.23 14.89
CA SER A 218 -0.91 -13.23 14.81
C SER A 218 -1.18 -14.26 13.71
N GLY A 219 -0.15 -14.63 12.97
CA GLY A 219 -0.24 -15.55 11.82
C GLY A 219 -0.68 -14.89 10.50
N TRP A 220 -1.06 -13.61 10.52
CA TRP A 220 -1.48 -12.86 9.34
C TRP A 220 -0.42 -11.86 8.89
N VAL A 221 -0.37 -11.64 7.58
CA VAL A 221 0.59 -10.74 6.93
C VAL A 221 -0.17 -9.79 6.01
N PRO A 222 -0.04 -8.45 6.15
CA PRO A 222 -0.62 -7.54 5.19
C PRO A 222 0.15 -7.63 3.86
N CYS A 223 -0.59 -7.85 2.78
CA CYS A 223 -0.06 -7.81 1.41
C CYS A 223 -0.38 -6.45 0.75
N GLY A 224 -1.38 -5.75 1.27
CA GLY A 224 -1.76 -4.41 0.85
C GLY A 224 -2.62 -3.71 1.88
N ALA A 225 -3.03 -2.49 1.56
CA ALA A 225 -3.96 -1.73 2.35
C ALA A 225 -4.76 -0.74 1.48
N ILE A 226 -5.97 -0.49 1.93
CA ILE A 226 -6.83 0.61 1.50
C ILE A 226 -6.67 1.72 2.53
N HIS A 227 -6.48 2.95 2.05
CA HIS A 227 -6.44 4.16 2.87
C HIS A 227 -7.59 5.06 2.42
N PRO A 228 -8.78 4.92 3.04
CA PRO A 228 -9.92 5.77 2.74
C PRO A 228 -9.60 7.25 2.97
N PRO A 229 -10.32 8.19 2.35
CA PRO A 229 -10.07 9.62 2.48
C PRO A 229 -10.06 10.05 3.94
N HIS A 230 -8.99 10.74 4.37
CA HIS A 230 -8.91 11.20 5.75
C HIS A 230 -9.88 12.38 5.98
N PRO A 231 -10.55 12.48 7.14
CA PRO A 231 -11.48 13.57 7.41
C PRO A 231 -10.79 14.93 7.62
N CYS A 232 -9.54 14.94 8.07
CA CYS A 232 -8.76 16.17 8.30
C CYS A 232 -7.62 16.41 7.31
N ARG A 233 -7.43 15.53 6.31
CA ARG A 233 -6.32 15.66 5.34
C ARG A 233 -6.76 15.37 3.91
N ASP A 234 -6.16 16.08 2.95
CA ASP A 234 -6.30 15.78 1.53
C ASP A 234 -5.34 14.67 1.06
N GLY A 235 -5.38 14.32 -0.23
CA GLY A 235 -4.52 13.30 -0.83
C GLY A 235 -3.02 13.66 -0.85
N ALA A 236 -2.68 14.93 -0.64
CA ALA A 236 -1.29 15.39 -0.44
C ALA A 236 -0.86 15.36 1.04
N GLY A 237 -1.77 15.00 1.95
CA GLY A 237 -1.54 15.02 3.40
C GLY A 237 -1.69 16.40 4.04
N ARG A 238 -2.09 17.43 3.29
CA ARG A 238 -2.32 18.79 3.80
C ARG A 238 -3.60 18.82 4.64
N ARG A 239 -3.60 19.65 5.68
CA ARG A 239 -4.79 19.83 6.53
C ARG A 239 -5.94 20.44 5.74
N ILE A 240 -7.15 19.94 6.01
CA ILE A 240 -8.42 20.46 5.50
C ILE A 240 -9.42 20.56 6.65
N SER A 241 -10.49 21.34 6.47
CA SER A 241 -11.61 21.36 7.41
C SER A 241 -12.19 19.96 7.60
N PHE A 242 -12.51 19.62 8.86
CA PHE A 242 -13.02 18.30 9.23
C PHE A 242 -14.25 17.90 8.40
N GLN A 243 -14.12 16.79 7.68
CA GLN A 243 -15.18 16.22 6.86
C GLN A 243 -15.89 15.09 7.61
N ARG A 244 -17.04 15.42 8.24
CA ARG A 244 -17.84 14.46 9.03
C ARG A 244 -18.19 13.18 8.25
N ALA A 245 -18.61 13.30 6.99
CA ALA A 245 -18.95 12.15 6.17
C ALA A 245 -17.78 11.17 5.97
N ARG A 246 -16.55 11.67 5.82
CA ARG A 246 -15.34 10.82 5.72
C ARG A 246 -15.03 10.11 7.02
N HIS A 247 -15.23 10.79 8.15
CA HIS A 247 -15.08 10.20 9.46
C HIS A 247 -16.09 9.06 9.66
N GLU A 248 -17.38 9.32 9.42
CA GLU A 248 -18.46 8.33 9.55
C GLU A 248 -18.25 7.12 8.63
N ALA A 249 -17.83 7.36 7.38
CA ALA A 249 -17.50 6.29 6.44
C ALA A 249 -16.38 5.36 6.99
N PHE A 250 -15.32 5.94 7.59
CA PHE A 250 -14.29 5.12 8.21
C PHE A 250 -14.77 4.42 9.49
N GLN A 251 -15.63 5.06 10.31
CA GLN A 251 -16.21 4.41 11.49
C GLN A 251 -17.04 3.18 11.11
N ALA A 252 -17.77 3.22 9.99
CA ALA A 252 -18.49 2.05 9.46
C ALA A 252 -17.54 0.91 9.06
N LEU A 253 -16.39 1.23 8.45
CA LEU A 253 -15.35 0.23 8.15
C LEU A 253 -14.74 -0.35 9.42
N LEU A 254 -14.46 0.49 10.41
CA LEU A 254 -13.88 0.07 11.68
C LEU A 254 -14.84 -0.82 12.47
N ALA A 255 -16.14 -0.51 12.50
CA ALA A 255 -17.15 -1.34 13.14
C ALA A 255 -17.29 -2.72 12.47
N ARG A 256 -17.13 -2.78 11.14
CA ARG A 256 -17.30 -4.02 10.36
C ARG A 256 -16.05 -4.90 10.29
N TRP A 257 -14.88 -4.29 10.19
CA TRP A 257 -13.62 -4.96 9.87
C TRP A 257 -12.52 -4.73 10.91
N GLY A 258 -12.80 -3.96 11.95
CA GLY A 258 -11.86 -3.72 13.04
C GLY A 258 -11.79 -4.89 14.02
N ASP A 259 -10.75 -4.86 14.84
CA ASP A 259 -10.66 -5.75 16.00
C ASP A 259 -11.74 -5.33 17.02
N PRO A 260 -12.70 -6.21 17.36
CA PRO A 260 -13.79 -5.90 18.28
C PRO A 260 -13.32 -5.35 19.63
N ASP A 261 -12.19 -5.85 20.14
CA ASP A 261 -11.65 -5.42 21.42
C ASP A 261 -11.09 -3.99 21.34
N LEU A 262 -10.51 -3.61 20.19
CA LEU A 262 -10.02 -2.25 19.96
C LEU A 262 -11.17 -1.27 19.70
N VAL A 263 -12.23 -1.72 19.04
CA VAL A 263 -13.48 -0.94 18.89
C VAL A 263 -14.11 -0.70 20.26
N ALA A 264 -14.21 -1.73 21.09
CA ALA A 264 -14.70 -1.60 22.46
C ALA A 264 -13.82 -0.66 23.31
N ALA A 265 -12.49 -0.80 23.22
CA ALA A 265 -11.56 0.10 23.90
C ALA A 265 -11.70 1.55 23.43
N LYS A 266 -11.92 1.79 22.14
CA LYS A 266 -12.21 3.13 21.62
C LYS A 266 -13.47 3.72 22.25
N HIS A 267 -14.56 2.97 22.29
CA HIS A 267 -15.81 3.44 22.90
C HIS A 267 -15.69 3.65 24.41
N ALA A 268 -14.94 2.79 25.11
CA ALA A 268 -14.63 2.96 26.53
C ALA A 268 -13.85 4.28 26.77
N ALA A 269 -12.85 4.56 25.95
CA ALA A 269 -12.10 5.81 26.02
C ALA A 269 -13.01 7.05 25.83
N ILE A 270 -13.96 7.02 24.89
CA ILE A 270 -14.92 8.11 24.68
C ILE A 270 -15.79 8.35 25.92
N ARG A 271 -16.12 7.29 26.67
CA ARG A 271 -16.86 7.38 27.95
C ARG A 271 -15.98 7.77 29.15
N GLY A 272 -14.68 7.99 28.95
CA GLY A 272 -13.74 8.30 30.04
C GLY A 272 -13.29 7.07 30.85
N GLU A 273 -13.52 5.86 30.34
CA GLU A 273 -13.13 4.62 31.02
C GLU A 273 -11.64 4.28 30.76
N ALA A 274 -11.01 3.63 31.73
CA ALA A 274 -9.64 3.16 31.59
C ALA A 274 -9.56 2.04 30.54
N VAL A 275 -8.56 2.12 29.67
CA VAL A 275 -8.32 1.11 28.63
C VAL A 275 -6.96 0.44 28.83
N VAL A 276 -6.92 -0.89 28.70
CA VAL A 276 -5.71 -1.69 28.87
C VAL A 276 -5.44 -2.47 27.59
N GLY A 277 -4.17 -2.54 27.20
CA GLY A 277 -3.75 -3.29 26.02
C GLY A 277 -2.74 -2.53 25.17
N ARG A 278 -1.95 -3.29 24.41
CA ARG A 278 -0.87 -2.75 23.58
C ARG A 278 -1.35 -1.67 22.61
N PHE A 279 -2.47 -1.94 21.94
CA PHE A 279 -3.05 -1.04 20.94
C PHE A 279 -4.15 -0.12 21.51
N ALA A 280 -4.68 -0.44 22.68
CA ALA A 280 -5.74 0.33 23.34
C ALA A 280 -5.35 1.80 23.58
N ARG A 281 -4.08 2.08 23.93
CA ARG A 281 -3.58 3.46 24.05
C ARG A 281 -3.63 4.22 22.74
N SER A 282 -3.36 3.56 21.61
CA SER A 282 -3.41 4.18 20.30
C SER A 282 -4.86 4.44 19.86
N ALA A 283 -5.76 3.49 20.15
CA ALA A 283 -7.20 3.66 19.94
C ALA A 283 -7.76 4.83 20.76
N ARG A 284 -7.39 4.95 22.05
CA ARG A 284 -7.76 6.10 22.91
C ARG A 284 -7.32 7.42 22.29
N ARG A 285 -6.06 7.54 21.90
CA ARG A 285 -5.52 8.78 21.29
C ARG A 285 -6.26 9.15 19.99
N ALA A 286 -6.61 8.16 19.18
CA ALA A 286 -7.41 8.39 17.98
C ALA A 286 -8.81 8.90 18.32
N ALA A 287 -9.45 8.31 19.34
CA ALA A 287 -10.75 8.73 19.84
C ALA A 287 -10.73 10.19 20.34
N GLU A 288 -9.76 10.54 21.19
CA GLU A 288 -9.61 11.90 21.73
C GLU A 288 -9.42 12.95 20.63
N ALA A 289 -8.58 12.65 19.64
CA ALA A 289 -8.36 13.54 18.51
C ALA A 289 -9.63 13.70 17.64
N GLN A 290 -10.41 12.64 17.46
CA GLN A 290 -11.66 12.68 16.71
C GLN A 290 -12.74 13.48 17.44
N GLU A 291 -12.87 13.28 18.76
CA GLU A 291 -13.80 14.01 19.61
C GLU A 291 -13.53 15.51 19.60
N ALA A 292 -12.25 15.92 19.63
CA ALA A 292 -11.88 17.32 19.48
C ALA A 292 -12.35 17.91 18.13
N CYS A 293 -12.16 17.19 17.03
CA CYS A 293 -12.68 17.60 15.72
C CYS A 293 -14.21 17.65 15.68
N LEU A 294 -14.89 16.70 16.32
CA LEU A 294 -16.37 16.63 16.35
C LEU A 294 -16.99 17.80 17.15
N ARG A 295 -16.27 18.32 18.15
CA ARG A 295 -16.65 19.54 18.90
C ARG A 295 -16.23 20.85 18.21
N GLY A 296 -15.46 20.79 17.13
CA GLY A 296 -14.98 21.97 16.40
C GLY A 296 -13.78 22.67 17.06
N GLU A 297 -12.99 21.94 17.84
CA GLU A 297 -11.82 22.48 18.57
C GLU A 297 -10.54 22.54 17.71
N VAL A 298 -10.55 21.98 16.50
CA VAL A 298 -9.38 21.79 15.61
C VAL A 298 -9.74 22.03 14.14
#